data_AF-A0A109PNQ5-F1
#
_entry.id   AF-A0A109PNQ5-F1
#
_cell.length_a   1.000
_cell.length_b   1.000
_cell.length_c   1.000
_cell.angle_alpha   90.00
_cell.angle_beta   90.00
_cell.angle_gamma   90.00
#
_symmetry.space_group_name_H-M   'P 1'
#
loop_
_entity.id
_entity.type
_entity.pdbx_description
1 polymer ?
#
loop_
_entity_poly.entity_id
_entity_poly.type
_entity_poly.pdbx_seq_one_letter_code
_entity_poly.pdbx_strand_id
1 'polypeptide(L)' 'PTPCKDPPDKLFTVHGLWPSNSTGNDPTYCKNTTLNSTKIANLTAQLE' A
#
# COMPACT_ATOMS: atom_id res chain seq x y z
N PRO A 1 25.08 -3.48 -1.99
CA PRO A 1 23.67 -3.37 -2.43
C PRO A 1 22.86 -4.58 -1.93
N THR A 2 21.82 -4.34 -1.14
CA THR A 2 20.92 -5.41 -0.72
C THR A 2 20.16 -5.94 -1.94
N PRO A 3 20.11 -7.26 -2.17
CA PRO A 3 19.34 -7.82 -3.29
C PRO A 3 17.85 -7.43 -3.18
N CYS A 4 17.22 -7.18 -4.32
CA CYS A 4 15.77 -6.92 -4.38
C CYS A 4 15.02 -8.17 -3.89
N LYS A 5 14.04 -7.98 -3.01
CA LYS A 5 13.13 -9.06 -2.57
C LYS A 5 12.04 -9.28 -3.61
N ASP A 6 12.44 -9.55 -4.84
CA ASP A 6 11.49 -9.90 -5.89
C ASP A 6 11.02 -11.34 -5.68
N PRO A 7 9.70 -11.57 -5.58
CA PRO A 7 9.18 -12.92 -5.50
C PRO A 7 9.50 -13.68 -6.80
N PRO A 8 9.94 -14.94 -6.69
CA PRO A 8 10.32 -15.75 -7.86
C PRO A 8 9.15 -16.01 -8.80
N ASP A 9 7.92 -16.00 -8.28
CA ASP A 9 6.69 -16.30 -9.02
C ASP A 9 6.26 -15.18 -9.99
N LYS A 10 6.86 -13.98 -9.88
CA LYS A 10 6.61 -12.81 -10.76
C LYS A 10 5.14 -12.49 -11.00
N LEU A 11 4.30 -12.75 -10.01
CA LEU A 11 2.89 -12.38 -10.04
C LEU A 11 2.72 -10.88 -9.75
N PHE A 12 1.62 -10.31 -10.22
CA PHE A 12 1.27 -8.94 -9.87
C PHE A 12 1.02 -8.83 -8.36
N THR A 13 1.63 -7.82 -7.73
CA THR A 13 1.43 -7.49 -6.31
C THR A 13 0.83 -6.09 -6.17
N VAL A 14 0.25 -5.82 -5.01
CA VAL A 14 -0.31 -4.50 -4.71
C VAL A 14 0.85 -3.53 -4.42
N HIS A 15 1.03 -2.53 -5.29
CA HIS A 15 1.95 -1.41 -4.99
C HIS A 15 1.31 -0.41 -4.02
N GLY A 16 0.01 -0.14 -4.20
CA GLY A 16 -0.76 0.75 -3.35
C GLY A 16 -2.11 1.09 -3.95
N LEU A 17 -2.93 1.81 -3.18
CA LEU A 17 -4.21 2.35 -3.61
C LEU A 17 -4.14 3.88 -3.46
N TRP A 18 -4.21 4.60 -4.57
CA TRP A 18 -4.18 6.07 -4.60
C TRP A 18 -5.57 6.61 -4.91
N PRO A 19 -6.20 7.38 -3.99
CA PRO A 19 -7.40 8.13 -4.30
C PRO A 19 -7.11 9.10 -5.44
N SER A 20 -8.02 9.20 -6.41
CA SER A 20 -7.85 10.10 -7.55
C SER A 20 -8.90 11.19 -7.59
N ASN A 21 -8.49 12.38 -8.00
CA ASN A 21 -9.39 13.50 -8.27
C ASN A 21 -9.56 13.64 -9.78
N SER A 22 -10.76 13.41 -10.30
CA SER A 22 -11.02 13.41 -11.75
C SER A 22 -10.82 14.77 -12.42
N THR A 23 -10.84 15.86 -11.65
CA THR A 23 -10.77 17.23 -12.19
C THR A 23 -9.52 18.00 -11.76
N GLY A 24 -8.65 17.40 -10.94
CA GLY A 24 -7.51 18.08 -10.34
C GLY A 24 -6.43 17.10 -9.90
N ASN A 25 -5.48 17.56 -9.09
CA ASN A 25 -4.43 16.67 -8.59
C ASN A 25 -4.99 15.66 -7.59
N ASP A 26 -4.47 14.44 -7.67
CA ASP A 26 -4.78 13.37 -6.73
C ASP A 26 -4.39 13.80 -5.30
N PRO A 27 -5.29 13.66 -4.32
CA PRO A 27 -5.03 14.13 -2.99
C PRO A 27 -4.01 13.22 -2.28
N THR A 28 -3.05 13.82 -1.60
CA THR A 28 -2.06 13.12 -0.78
C THR A 28 -2.05 13.72 0.63
N TYR A 29 -1.71 12.90 1.64
CA TYR A 29 -1.60 13.35 3.04
C TYR A 29 -2.86 14.07 3.60
N CYS A 30 -4.06 13.60 3.24
CA CYS A 30 -5.33 14.28 3.54
C CYS A 30 -5.60 14.55 5.03
N LYS A 31 -5.24 13.62 5.91
CA LYS A 31 -5.41 13.73 7.36
C LYS A 31 -4.13 13.30 8.06
N ASN A 32 -3.76 14.00 9.12
CA ASN A 32 -2.64 13.63 9.97
C ASN A 32 -3.04 12.52 10.96
N THR A 33 -3.40 11.35 10.43
CA THR A 33 -3.75 10.17 11.23
C THR A 33 -2.65 9.13 11.10
N THR A 34 -2.09 8.74 12.23
CA THR A 34 -1.11 7.65 12.27
C THR A 34 -1.78 6.33 11.96
N LEU A 35 -1.11 5.49 11.13
CA LEU A 35 -1.57 4.13 10.86
C LEU A 35 -1.67 3.33 12.17
N ASN A 36 -2.82 2.71 12.40
CA ASN A 36 -3.03 1.79 13.51
C ASN A 36 -3.06 0.36 12.95
N SER A 37 -1.95 -0.37 13.11
CA SER A 37 -1.78 -1.73 12.60
C SER A 37 -2.79 -2.73 13.18
N THR A 38 -3.27 -2.51 14.40
CA THR A 38 -4.29 -3.38 15.03
C THR A 38 -5.59 -3.39 14.24
N LYS A 39 -5.91 -2.29 13.52
CA LYS A 39 -7.13 -2.22 12.69
C LYS A 39 -7.07 -3.08 11.44
N ILE A 40 -5.89 -3.52 11.02
CA ILE A 40 -5.66 -4.35 9.82
C ILE A 40 -5.10 -5.73 10.17
N ALA A 41 -5.06 -6.09 11.46
CA ALA A 41 -4.43 -7.33 11.93
C ALA A 41 -5.06 -8.60 11.34
N ASN A 42 -6.33 -8.55 10.95
CA ASN A 42 -7.02 -9.67 10.29
C ASN A 42 -6.64 -9.84 8.81
N LEU A 43 -5.94 -8.86 8.21
CA LEU A 43 -5.51 -8.88 6.82
C LEU A 43 -4.04 -9.26 6.66
N THR A 44 -3.29 -9.45 7.75
CA THR A 44 -1.83 -9.68 7.73
C THR A 44 -1.42 -10.76 6.73
N ALA A 45 -2.03 -11.94 6.76
CA ALA A 45 -1.68 -13.04 5.86
C ALA A 45 -1.97 -12.77 4.37
N GLN A 46 -2.81 -11.79 4.04
CA GLN A 46 -3.11 -11.40 2.65
C GLN A 46 -2.20 -10.27 2.16
N LEU A 47 -1.52 -9.57 3.07
CA LEU A 47 -0.64 -8.44 2.78
C LEU A 47 0.85 -8.81 2.83
N GLU A 48 1.19 -10.00 3.33
CA GLU A 48 2.56 -10.56 3.37
C GLU A 48 3.00 -11.20 2.05
#